data_AF-A0AAD3HDN4-F1
#
_entry.id   AF-A0AAD3HDN4-F1
#
_cell.length_a   1.000
_cell.length_b   1.000
_cell.length_c   1.000
_cell.angle_alpha   90.00
_cell.angle_beta   90.00
_cell.angle_gamma   90.00
#
_symmetry.space_group_name_H-M   'P 1'
#
loop_
_entity.id
_entity.type
_entity.pdbx_description
1 polymer ?
#
loop_
_entity_poly.entity_id
_entity_poly.type
_entity_poly.pdbx_seq_one_letter_code
_entity_poly.pdbx_strand_id
1 'polypeptide(L)'
;MRYSKQHLSRFSKGICYYSSRRRGGIGIGRQNEQKQKELLSALDSFERTANDKNDEEAAVMENFSNRKLADADMTQKIANERDVLFKEAGEITKSFYRTCLRCIKLIREGNDHDEEQFKIREEKQKEDRGSSSPTLSFSFEPSVDRENELASRALYYLAFAKESFNQEVDCLHANPWKEDNVERFNYLIRQGIERRKWILNDYKFDDPYPSESNALEERISSWEESAKDLIHQTYHSKGWLKQEDYTKDKSSEDDGIDWDEFDDDEDGNSLKAR
;
A
#
# COMPACT_ATOMS: atom_id res chain seq x y z
N MET A 1 29.58 6.99 24.32
CA MET A 1 30.98 6.52 24.28
C MET A 1 31.75 7.40 23.31
N ARG A 2 32.80 8.08 23.79
CA ARG A 2 33.63 9.04 23.04
C ARG A 2 35.00 8.37 22.77
N TYR A 3 35.46 8.35 21.53
CA TYR A 3 36.85 8.06 21.15
C TYR A 3 37.37 9.30 20.40
N SER A 4 38.16 10.18 21.03
CA SER A 4 39.62 10.14 21.27
C SER A 4 40.47 10.17 20.00
N LYS A 5 40.85 11.39 19.60
CA LYS A 5 41.90 11.72 18.63
C LYS A 5 43.26 11.18 19.10
N GLN A 6 44.05 10.60 18.20
CA GLN A 6 45.49 10.41 18.42
C GLN A 6 46.31 11.06 17.30
N HIS A 7 47.26 11.86 17.77
CA HIS A 7 48.41 12.45 17.09
C HIS A 7 49.28 11.41 16.39
N LEU A 8 49.89 11.78 15.25
CA LEU A 8 51.22 11.31 14.90
C LEU A 8 52.01 12.44 14.22
N SER A 9 53.15 12.74 14.85
CA SER A 9 54.07 13.82 14.52
C SER A 9 55.34 13.26 13.87
N ARG A 10 55.95 14.09 13.00
CA ARG A 10 57.40 14.24 12.79
C ARG A 10 58.20 13.02 12.29
N PHE A 11 58.64 13.12 11.04
CA PHE A 11 59.98 12.69 10.65
C PHE A 11 60.68 13.82 9.88
N SER A 12 61.55 14.54 10.60
CA SER A 12 62.60 15.41 10.03
C SER A 12 63.83 14.53 9.84
N LYS A 13 64.33 14.41 8.59
CA LYS A 13 65.61 13.77 8.31
C LYS A 13 66.55 14.76 7.60
N GLY A 14 67.56 15.14 8.37
CA GLY A 14 68.94 15.50 8.01
C GLY A 14 69.27 15.88 6.57
N ILE A 15 69.60 17.16 6.41
CA ILE A 15 70.34 17.73 5.28
C ILE A 15 71.81 17.36 5.44
N CYS A 16 72.40 16.72 4.41
CA CYS A 16 73.83 16.45 4.33
C CYS A 16 74.46 17.41 3.30
N TYR A 17 75.37 18.27 3.77
CA TYR A 17 76.09 19.25 2.95
C TYR A 17 77.29 18.57 2.28
N TYR A 18 77.25 18.40 0.95
CA TYR A 18 78.44 18.13 0.14
C TYR A 18 78.82 19.38 -0.66
N SER A 19 79.92 20.00 -0.26
CA SER A 19 80.59 21.09 -0.96
C SER A 19 81.48 20.53 -2.06
N SER A 20 81.12 20.73 -3.33
CA SER A 20 82.00 20.46 -4.48
C SER A 20 82.24 21.69 -5.33
N ARG A 21 83.53 21.93 -5.58
CA ARG A 21 84.15 23.07 -6.24
C ARG A 21 83.76 23.24 -7.71
N ARG A 22 83.67 24.51 -8.11
CA ARG A 22 83.53 25.06 -9.47
C ARG A 22 84.55 24.50 -10.48
N ARG A 23 84.11 24.32 -11.73
CA ARG A 23 84.87 24.70 -12.93
C ARG A 23 83.94 25.42 -13.91
N GLY A 24 84.44 26.55 -14.43
CA GLY A 24 83.67 27.49 -15.24
C GLY A 24 83.24 26.94 -16.59
N GLY A 25 81.98 27.20 -16.93
CA GLY A 25 81.43 27.08 -18.28
C GLY A 25 80.75 28.40 -18.62
N ILE A 26 81.53 29.34 -19.18
CA ILE A 26 81.02 30.59 -19.75
C ILE A 26 80.37 30.19 -21.07
N GLY A 27 79.05 29.97 -21.07
CA GLY A 27 78.28 29.60 -22.26
C GLY A 27 76.91 28.93 -22.06
N ILE A 28 76.54 28.52 -20.83
CA ILE A 28 75.32 27.71 -20.58
C ILE A 28 74.18 28.51 -19.89
N GLY A 29 74.45 29.73 -19.42
CA GLY A 29 73.52 30.52 -18.60
C GLY A 29 72.15 30.81 -19.22
N ARG A 30 72.09 31.12 -20.53
CA ARG A 30 70.80 31.39 -21.21
C ARG A 30 69.94 30.13 -21.36
N GLN A 31 70.55 28.97 -21.60
CA GLN A 31 69.80 27.71 -21.73
C GLN A 31 69.25 27.21 -20.39
N ASN A 32 69.98 27.40 -19.30
CA ASN A 32 69.50 27.02 -17.96
C ASN A 32 68.39 27.95 -17.45
N GLU A 33 68.47 29.24 -17.74
CA GLU A 33 67.41 30.20 -17.38
C GLU A 33 66.12 29.94 -18.16
N GLN A 34 66.23 29.52 -19.41
CA GLN A 34 65.09 29.13 -20.24
C GLN A 34 64.44 27.82 -19.75
N LYS A 35 65.25 26.81 -19.40
CA LYS A 35 64.76 25.57 -18.77
C LYS A 35 64.09 25.81 -17.42
N GLN A 36 64.59 26.74 -16.61
CA GLN A 36 63.96 27.12 -15.34
C GLN A 36 62.61 27.81 -15.56
N LYS A 37 62.49 28.69 -16.56
CA LYS A 37 61.21 29.32 -16.93
C LYS A 37 60.20 28.30 -17.45
N GLU A 38 60.63 27.35 -18.27
CA GLU A 38 59.78 26.24 -18.74
C GLU A 38 59.29 25.36 -17.58
N LEU A 39 60.16 25.02 -16.63
CA LEU A 39 59.79 24.26 -15.44
C LEU A 39 58.79 25.00 -14.55
N LEU A 40 58.99 26.30 -14.33
CA LEU A 40 58.04 27.12 -13.56
C LEU A 40 56.69 27.24 -14.28
N SER A 41 56.69 27.43 -15.59
CA SER A 41 55.45 27.45 -16.39
C SER A 41 54.73 26.11 -16.37
N ALA A 42 55.47 24.99 -16.38
CA ALA A 42 54.90 23.66 -16.27
C ALA A 42 54.28 23.41 -14.88
N LEU A 43 54.95 23.86 -13.81
CA LEU A 43 54.42 23.80 -12.44
C LEU A 43 53.14 24.63 -12.29
N ASP A 44 53.12 25.86 -12.78
CA ASP A 44 51.91 26.71 -12.77
C ASP A 44 50.75 26.06 -13.55
N SER A 45 51.05 25.40 -14.68
CA SER A 45 50.04 24.67 -15.45
C SER A 45 49.51 23.45 -14.69
N PHE A 46 50.37 22.74 -13.97
CA PHE A 46 49.98 21.59 -13.16
C PHE A 46 49.12 22.02 -11.97
N GLU A 47 49.48 23.12 -11.31
CA GLU A 47 48.72 23.68 -10.19
C GLU A 47 47.33 24.16 -10.64
N ARG A 48 47.21 24.79 -11.82
CA ARG A 48 45.90 25.14 -12.40
C ARG A 48 45.04 23.91 -12.68
N THR A 49 45.58 22.89 -13.35
CA THR A 49 44.82 21.67 -13.64
C THR A 49 44.43 20.88 -12.38
N ALA A 50 45.22 20.95 -11.31
CA ALA A 50 44.87 20.36 -10.02
C ALA A 50 43.73 21.12 -9.34
N ASN A 51 43.75 22.47 -9.39
CA ASN A 51 42.66 23.29 -8.86
C ASN A 51 41.37 23.11 -9.67
N ASP A 52 41.44 23.07 -11.01
CA ASP A 52 40.27 22.84 -11.87
C ASP A 52 39.60 21.49 -11.54
N LYS A 53 40.39 20.43 -11.31
CA LYS A 53 39.86 19.12 -10.89
C LYS A 53 39.20 19.15 -9.50
N ASN A 54 39.79 19.88 -8.56
CA ASN A 54 39.21 20.03 -7.22
C ASN A 54 37.87 20.78 -7.28
N ASP A 55 37.77 21.80 -8.12
CA ASP A 55 36.54 22.57 -8.32
C ASP A 55 35.45 21.71 -9.01
N GLU A 56 35.82 20.88 -9.99
CA GLU A 56 34.91 19.90 -10.61
C GLU A 56 34.42 18.85 -9.59
N GLU A 57 35.32 18.28 -8.78
CA GLU A 57 34.96 17.32 -7.72
C GLU A 57 34.03 17.96 -6.67
N ALA A 58 34.30 19.21 -6.27
CA ALA A 58 33.44 19.95 -5.35
C ALA A 58 32.04 20.16 -5.93
N ALA A 59 31.92 20.54 -7.21
CA ALA A 59 30.65 20.72 -7.89
C ALA A 59 29.85 19.39 -8.03
N VAL A 60 30.54 18.27 -8.28
CA VAL A 60 29.90 16.93 -8.30
C VAL A 60 29.37 16.55 -6.91
N MET A 61 30.15 16.80 -5.85
CA MET A 61 29.75 16.52 -4.47
C MET A 61 28.60 17.40 -3.98
N GLU A 62 28.56 18.67 -4.39
CA GLU A 62 27.44 19.58 -4.11
C GLU A 62 26.16 19.10 -4.81
N ASN A 63 26.24 18.74 -6.10
CA ASN A 63 25.11 18.19 -6.84
C ASN A 63 24.58 16.89 -6.23
N PHE A 64 25.47 16.00 -5.78
CA PHE A 64 25.08 14.77 -5.08
C PHE A 64 24.38 15.06 -3.75
N SER A 65 24.88 16.03 -2.99
CA SER A 65 24.29 16.44 -1.71
C SER A 65 22.90 17.05 -1.90
N ASN A 66 22.74 17.92 -2.91
CA ASN A 66 21.45 18.53 -3.25
C ASN A 66 20.41 17.50 -3.70
N ARG A 67 20.81 16.50 -4.49
CA ARG A 67 19.92 15.36 -4.86
C ARG A 67 19.50 14.57 -3.63
N LYS A 68 20.43 14.23 -2.76
CA LYS A 68 20.14 13.49 -1.53
C LYS A 68 19.18 14.23 -0.59
N LEU A 69 19.29 15.56 -0.51
CA LEU A 69 18.36 16.39 0.26
C LEU A 69 16.97 16.41 -0.38
N ALA A 70 16.88 16.54 -1.70
CA ALA A 70 15.61 16.49 -2.42
C ALA A 70 14.91 15.13 -2.28
N ASP A 71 15.67 14.03 -2.35
CA ASP A 71 15.14 12.67 -2.18
C ASP A 71 14.62 12.45 -0.75
N ALA A 72 15.31 13.00 0.25
CA ALA A 72 14.88 12.93 1.65
C ALA A 72 13.58 13.74 1.89
N ASP A 73 13.48 14.94 1.31
CA ASP A 73 12.28 15.78 1.39
C ASP A 73 11.07 15.10 0.70
N MET A 74 11.28 14.53 -0.48
CA MET A 74 10.25 13.77 -1.19
C MET A 74 9.80 12.55 -0.39
N THR A 75 10.74 11.81 0.21
CA THR A 75 10.42 10.64 1.05
C THR A 75 9.60 11.03 2.28
N GLN A 76 9.93 12.17 2.91
CA GLN A 76 9.19 12.72 4.04
C GLN A 76 7.76 13.12 3.62
N LYS A 77 7.61 13.75 2.44
CA LYS A 77 6.31 14.13 1.90
C LYS A 77 5.42 12.91 1.64
N ILE A 78 5.94 11.88 0.97
CA ILE A 78 5.23 10.61 0.73
C ILE A 78 4.79 9.97 2.05
N ALA A 79 5.66 9.97 3.07
CA ALA A 79 5.33 9.43 4.38
C ALA A 79 4.18 10.20 5.06
N ASN A 80 4.19 11.53 5.00
CA ASN A 80 3.13 12.37 5.55
C ASN A 80 1.79 12.16 4.82
N GLU A 81 1.80 12.10 3.49
CA GLU A 81 0.60 11.84 2.69
C GLU A 81 0.01 10.45 2.99
N ARG A 82 0.87 9.43 3.13
CA ARG A 82 0.46 8.10 3.57
C ARG A 82 -0.25 8.13 4.92
N ASP A 83 0.28 8.85 5.90
CA ASP A 83 -0.32 8.94 7.22
C ASP A 83 -1.69 9.65 7.19
N VAL A 84 -1.86 10.65 6.32
CA VAL A 84 -3.15 11.32 6.10
C VAL A 84 -4.16 10.34 5.49
N LEU A 85 -3.79 9.64 4.41
CA LEU A 85 -4.66 8.67 3.76
C LEU A 85 -4.99 7.48 4.67
N PHE A 86 -4.04 7.03 5.48
CA PHE A 86 -4.25 5.95 6.44
C PHE A 86 -5.28 6.35 7.52
N LYS A 87 -5.18 7.57 8.05
CA LYS A 87 -6.18 8.11 8.98
C LYS A 87 -7.54 8.24 8.32
N GLU A 88 -7.59 8.70 7.08
CA GLU A 88 -8.85 8.81 6.33
C GLU A 88 -9.51 7.45 6.11
N ALA A 89 -8.75 6.43 5.69
CA ALA A 89 -9.26 5.07 5.57
C ALA A 89 -9.87 4.58 6.90
N GLY A 90 -9.21 4.84 8.02
CA GLY A 90 -9.76 4.55 9.35
C GLY A 90 -11.06 5.28 9.66
N GLU A 91 -11.23 6.54 9.23
CA GLU A 91 -12.49 7.28 9.39
C GLU A 91 -13.60 6.76 8.46
N ILE A 92 -13.28 6.34 7.23
CA ILE A 92 -14.21 5.66 6.31
C ILE A 92 -14.74 4.38 6.98
N THR A 93 -13.84 3.52 7.47
CA THR A 93 -14.21 2.27 8.17
C THR A 93 -15.08 2.54 9.40
N LYS A 94 -14.71 3.51 10.25
CA LYS A 94 -15.51 3.88 11.43
C LYS A 94 -16.89 4.43 11.06
N SER A 95 -16.96 5.26 10.03
CA SER A 95 -18.24 5.81 9.54
C SER A 95 -19.16 4.69 9.09
N PHE A 96 -18.65 3.79 8.25
CA PHE A 96 -19.37 2.62 7.78
C PHE A 96 -19.82 1.71 8.93
N TYR A 97 -18.93 1.43 9.89
CA TYR A 97 -19.26 0.62 11.07
C TYR A 97 -20.41 1.22 11.89
N ARG A 98 -20.41 2.54 12.10
CA ARG A 98 -21.50 3.24 12.80
C ARG A 98 -22.82 3.10 12.06
N THR A 99 -22.81 3.22 10.73
CA THR A 99 -24.01 2.99 9.90
C THR A 99 -24.52 1.56 10.08
N CYS A 100 -23.65 0.54 10.05
CA CYS A 100 -24.02 -0.85 10.34
C CYS A 100 -24.65 -1.02 11.73
N LEU A 101 -24.08 -0.43 12.77
CA LEU A 101 -24.63 -0.49 14.13
C LEU A 101 -26.03 0.12 14.23
N ARG A 102 -26.28 1.22 13.54
CA ARG A 102 -27.61 1.84 13.48
C ARG A 102 -28.61 0.93 12.77
N CYS A 103 -28.23 0.31 11.65
CA CYS A 103 -29.05 -0.67 10.95
C CYS A 103 -29.36 -1.90 11.83
N ILE A 104 -28.39 -2.41 12.58
CA ILE A 104 -28.60 -3.52 13.51
C ILE A 104 -29.59 -3.14 14.61
N LYS A 105 -29.54 -1.89 15.10
CA LYS A 105 -30.52 -1.39 16.07
C LYS A 105 -31.93 -1.37 15.48
N LEU A 106 -32.08 -0.97 14.22
CA LEU A 106 -33.37 -1.02 13.52
C LEU A 106 -33.87 -2.45 13.37
N ILE A 107 -33.01 -3.40 12.98
CA ILE A 107 -33.36 -4.83 12.89
C ILE A 107 -33.84 -5.38 14.24
N ARG A 108 -33.25 -4.92 15.35
CA ARG A 108 -33.65 -5.31 16.71
C ARG A 108 -35.08 -4.85 17.05
N GLU A 109 -35.49 -3.70 16.56
CA GLU A 109 -36.82 -3.13 16.84
C GLU A 109 -37.91 -3.86 16.03
N GLY A 110 -37.53 -4.50 14.91
CA GLY A 110 -38.45 -5.19 14.00
C GLY A 110 -39.19 -4.24 13.08
N ASN A 111 -39.93 -4.79 12.11
CA ASN A 111 -40.82 -4.04 11.24
C ASN A 111 -42.19 -4.72 11.09
N ASP A 112 -43.09 -4.12 10.31
CA ASP A 112 -44.43 -4.68 10.06
C ASP A 112 -44.36 -6.05 9.37
N HIS A 113 -43.35 -6.27 8.53
CA HIS A 113 -43.14 -7.55 7.86
C HIS A 113 -42.77 -8.66 8.86
N ASP A 114 -41.88 -8.39 9.82
CA ASP A 114 -41.56 -9.30 10.92
C ASP A 114 -42.82 -9.68 11.69
N GLU A 115 -43.67 -8.70 12.01
CA GLU A 115 -44.89 -8.94 12.77
C GLU A 115 -45.93 -9.75 11.99
N GLU A 116 -46.03 -9.56 10.68
CA GLU A 116 -46.83 -10.42 9.81
C GLU A 116 -46.30 -11.86 9.80
N GLN A 117 -44.99 -12.06 9.69
CA GLN A 117 -44.38 -13.40 9.74
C GLN A 117 -44.57 -14.08 11.11
N PHE A 118 -44.52 -13.32 12.20
CA PHE A 118 -44.83 -13.84 13.54
C PHE A 118 -46.30 -14.30 13.63
N LYS A 119 -47.24 -13.49 13.15
CA LYS A 119 -48.68 -13.83 13.17
C LYS A 119 -48.98 -15.09 12.35
N ILE A 120 -48.43 -15.20 11.14
CA ILE A 120 -48.60 -16.39 10.28
C ILE A 120 -48.11 -17.66 11.01
N ARG A 121 -46.95 -17.60 11.68
CA ARG A 121 -46.45 -18.74 12.46
C ARG A 121 -47.30 -19.06 13.68
N GLU A 122 -47.76 -18.05 14.41
CA GLU A 122 -48.65 -18.26 15.56
C GLU A 122 -50.00 -18.85 15.16
N GLU A 123 -50.57 -18.41 14.03
CA GLU A 123 -51.81 -18.96 13.47
C GLU A 123 -51.61 -20.41 13.05
N LYS A 124 -50.52 -20.72 12.33
CA LYS A 124 -50.16 -22.09 11.97
C LYS A 124 -50.01 -23.00 13.19
N GLN A 125 -49.31 -22.54 14.25
CA GLN A 125 -49.17 -23.30 15.49
C GLN A 125 -50.52 -23.54 16.19
N LYS A 126 -51.47 -22.61 16.09
CA LYS A 126 -52.84 -22.77 16.61
C LYS A 126 -53.64 -23.78 15.80
N GLU A 127 -53.55 -23.72 14.46
CA GLU A 127 -54.20 -24.67 13.55
C GLU A 127 -53.70 -26.11 13.79
N ASP A 128 -52.38 -26.30 13.90
CA ASP A 128 -51.76 -27.60 14.17
C ASP A 128 -52.20 -28.20 15.51
N ARG A 129 -52.43 -27.36 16.54
CA ARG A 129 -52.93 -27.79 17.86
C ARG A 129 -54.44 -28.00 17.89
N GLY A 130 -55.20 -27.26 17.08
CA GLY A 130 -56.66 -27.29 17.02
C GLY A 130 -57.21 -28.40 16.13
N SER A 131 -56.40 -28.93 15.20
CA SER A 131 -56.69 -30.11 14.40
C SER A 131 -56.76 -31.35 15.31
N SER A 132 -57.97 -31.71 15.73
CA SER A 132 -58.31 -32.91 16.50
C SER A 132 -58.17 -34.22 15.71
N SER A 133 -57.20 -34.31 14.81
CA SER A 133 -56.88 -35.55 14.09
C SER A 133 -56.12 -36.48 15.05
N PRO A 134 -56.52 -37.76 15.22
CA PRO A 134 -55.97 -38.65 16.26
C PRO A 134 -54.53 -39.11 16.00
N THR A 135 -53.97 -38.79 14.84
CA THR A 135 -52.58 -39.02 14.52
C THR A 135 -51.74 -37.92 15.18
N LEU A 136 -51.24 -38.22 16.39
CA LEU A 136 -50.34 -37.40 17.21
C LEU A 136 -49.27 -36.65 16.39
N SER A 137 -49.57 -35.43 15.97
CA SER A 137 -48.58 -34.47 15.52
C SER A 137 -48.30 -33.54 16.70
N PHE A 138 -47.47 -34.00 17.64
CA PHE A 138 -46.90 -33.14 18.66
C PHE A 138 -45.95 -32.17 17.95
N SER A 139 -46.37 -30.92 17.74
CA SER A 139 -45.45 -29.89 17.25
C SER A 139 -44.41 -29.63 18.34
N PHE A 140 -43.16 -29.98 18.06
CA PHE A 140 -41.99 -29.67 18.89
C PHE A 140 -41.47 -28.24 18.64
N GLU A 141 -42.17 -27.45 17.83
CA GLU A 141 -41.77 -26.09 17.55
C GLU A 141 -42.02 -25.23 18.80
N PRO A 142 -40.99 -24.50 19.29
CA PRO A 142 -41.15 -23.61 20.42
C PRO A 142 -42.16 -22.50 20.09
N SER A 143 -42.78 -21.94 21.13
CA SER A 143 -43.66 -20.78 20.97
C SER A 143 -42.88 -19.60 20.39
N VAL A 144 -43.53 -18.85 19.50
CA VAL A 144 -42.96 -17.62 18.91
C VAL A 144 -42.69 -16.61 20.03
N ASP A 145 -41.41 -16.32 20.26
CA ASP A 145 -40.95 -15.30 21.20
C ASP A 145 -40.34 -14.14 20.41
N ARG A 146 -41.17 -13.13 20.14
CA ARG A 146 -40.82 -11.97 19.32
C ARG A 146 -39.55 -11.28 19.80
N GLU A 147 -39.45 -11.03 21.11
CA GLU A 147 -38.33 -10.28 21.68
C GLU A 147 -37.03 -11.09 21.58
N ASN A 148 -37.08 -12.38 21.90
CA ASN A 148 -35.91 -13.24 21.81
C ASN A 148 -35.45 -13.45 20.35
N GLU A 149 -36.37 -13.62 19.41
CA GLU A 149 -36.03 -13.78 17.98
C GLU A 149 -35.43 -12.51 17.37
N LEU A 150 -36.01 -11.34 17.64
CA LEU A 150 -35.45 -10.06 17.17
C LEU A 150 -34.11 -9.75 17.85
N ALA A 151 -33.99 -10.00 19.16
CA ALA A 151 -32.75 -9.78 19.89
C ALA A 151 -31.62 -10.70 19.42
N SER A 152 -31.90 -12.01 19.26
CA SER A 152 -30.91 -12.97 18.78
C SER A 152 -30.43 -12.66 17.37
N ARG A 153 -31.34 -12.25 16.46
CA ARG A 153 -31.00 -11.79 15.12
C ARG A 153 -30.09 -10.56 15.14
N ALA A 154 -30.42 -9.55 15.95
CA ALA A 154 -29.59 -8.36 16.09
C ALA A 154 -28.22 -8.67 16.70
N LEU A 155 -28.16 -9.57 17.68
CA LEU A 155 -26.90 -10.02 18.29
C LEU A 155 -26.01 -10.77 17.30
N TYR A 156 -26.60 -11.60 16.42
CA TYR A 156 -25.88 -12.26 15.34
C TYR A 156 -25.19 -11.25 14.43
N TYR A 157 -25.91 -10.26 13.92
CA TYR A 157 -25.32 -9.24 13.04
C TYR A 157 -24.35 -8.32 13.77
N LEU A 158 -24.55 -8.07 15.06
CA LEU A 158 -23.58 -7.34 15.88
C LEU A 158 -22.26 -8.08 16.02
N ALA A 159 -22.30 -9.39 16.28
CA ALA A 159 -21.11 -10.23 16.34
C ALA A 159 -20.40 -10.26 14.98
N PHE A 160 -21.15 -10.49 13.90
CA PHE A 160 -20.65 -10.49 12.54
C PHE A 160 -19.95 -9.17 12.16
N ALA A 161 -20.58 -8.03 12.49
CA ALA A 161 -19.99 -6.72 12.24
C ALA A 161 -18.71 -6.51 13.06
N LYS A 162 -18.65 -6.93 14.33
CA LYS A 162 -17.43 -6.82 15.14
C LYS A 162 -16.29 -7.68 14.62
N GLU A 163 -16.59 -8.85 14.06
CA GLU A 163 -15.58 -9.76 13.50
C GLU A 163 -15.05 -9.26 12.15
N SER A 164 -15.94 -8.79 11.29
CA SER A 164 -15.58 -8.34 9.94
C SER A 164 -14.73 -7.07 9.97
N PHE A 165 -15.14 -6.07 10.77
CA PHE A 165 -14.57 -4.71 10.76
C PHE A 165 -13.15 -4.55 11.34
N ASN A 166 -12.52 -5.64 11.77
CA ASN A 166 -11.13 -5.62 12.21
C ASN A 166 -10.14 -5.81 11.07
N GLN A 167 -10.57 -6.31 9.90
CA GLN A 167 -9.67 -6.83 8.87
C GLN A 167 -9.40 -5.85 7.72
N GLU A 168 -10.23 -4.81 7.57
CA GLU A 168 -10.23 -3.97 6.37
C GLU A 168 -9.03 -3.02 6.35
N VAL A 169 -8.64 -2.45 7.50
CA VAL A 169 -7.53 -1.48 7.56
C VAL A 169 -6.17 -2.18 7.64
N ASP A 170 -6.13 -3.44 8.06
CA ASP A 170 -4.89 -4.21 8.22
C ASP A 170 -4.10 -4.35 6.93
N CYS A 171 -4.78 -4.38 5.77
CA CYS A 171 -4.10 -4.44 4.47
C CYS A 171 -3.28 -3.18 4.16
N LEU A 172 -3.53 -2.06 4.85
CA LEU A 172 -2.82 -0.79 4.70
C LEU A 172 -1.67 -0.61 5.71
N HIS A 173 -1.40 -1.59 6.58
CA HIS A 173 -0.24 -1.51 7.48
C HIS A 173 1.10 -1.76 6.79
N ALA A 174 1.09 -2.38 5.60
CA ALA A 174 2.29 -2.59 4.80
C ALA A 174 3.00 -1.27 4.46
N ASN A 175 4.34 -1.32 4.32
CA ASN A 175 5.14 -0.20 3.85
C ASN A 175 6.24 -0.71 2.90
N PRO A 176 6.27 -0.25 1.64
CA PRO A 176 5.32 0.65 0.98
C PRO A 176 3.97 -0.02 0.69
N TRP A 177 2.94 0.79 0.40
CA TRP A 177 1.69 0.30 -0.16
C TRP A 177 1.89 -0.18 -1.60
N LYS A 178 1.22 -1.28 -1.96
CA LYS A 178 1.05 -1.75 -3.32
C LYS A 178 -0.38 -1.51 -3.79
N GLU A 179 -0.61 -1.61 -5.09
CA GLU A 179 -1.94 -1.50 -5.71
C GLU A 179 -2.94 -2.47 -5.06
N ASP A 180 -2.55 -3.73 -4.90
CA ASP A 180 -3.36 -4.77 -4.24
C ASP A 180 -3.85 -4.37 -2.84
N ASN A 181 -3.07 -3.59 -2.08
CA ASN A 181 -3.45 -3.17 -0.74
C ASN A 181 -4.64 -2.20 -0.78
N VAL A 182 -4.61 -1.25 -1.71
CA VAL A 182 -5.65 -0.23 -1.93
C VAL A 182 -6.89 -0.88 -2.54
N GLU A 183 -6.72 -1.73 -3.55
CA GLU A 183 -7.81 -2.47 -4.17
C GLU A 183 -8.53 -3.37 -3.17
N ARG A 184 -7.78 -4.09 -2.33
CA ARG A 184 -8.35 -4.93 -1.28
C ARG A 184 -9.15 -4.11 -0.26
N PHE A 185 -8.63 -2.96 0.19
CA PHE A 185 -9.38 -2.09 1.09
C PHE A 185 -10.70 -1.64 0.45
N ASN A 186 -10.66 -1.13 -0.77
CA ASN A 186 -11.84 -0.65 -1.49
C ASN A 186 -12.86 -1.78 -1.70
N TYR A 187 -12.40 -2.95 -2.11
CA TYR A 187 -13.24 -4.13 -2.29
C TYR A 187 -13.97 -4.50 -0.99
N LEU A 188 -13.25 -4.59 0.13
CA LEU A 188 -13.84 -4.98 1.41
C LEU A 188 -14.89 -3.97 1.89
N ILE A 189 -14.61 -2.67 1.79
CA ILE A 189 -15.56 -1.63 2.18
C ILE A 189 -16.79 -1.63 1.27
N ARG A 190 -16.63 -1.66 -0.05
CA ARG A 190 -17.75 -1.67 -1.01
C ARG A 190 -18.61 -2.93 -0.85
N GLN A 191 -17.96 -4.10 -0.72
CA GLN A 191 -18.66 -5.35 -0.46
C GLN A 191 -19.43 -5.31 0.88
N GLY A 192 -18.86 -4.68 1.91
CA GLY A 192 -19.56 -4.45 3.17
C GLY A 192 -20.82 -3.61 2.98
N ILE A 193 -20.72 -2.51 2.24
CA ILE A 193 -21.86 -1.61 1.95
C ILE A 193 -22.96 -2.38 1.20
N GLU A 194 -22.60 -3.17 0.18
CA GLU A 194 -23.54 -4.00 -0.58
C GLU A 194 -24.22 -5.04 0.31
N ARG A 195 -23.45 -5.76 1.13
CA ARG A 195 -23.99 -6.75 2.08
C ARG A 195 -24.97 -6.11 3.06
N ARG A 196 -24.66 -4.93 3.58
CA ARG A 196 -25.58 -4.16 4.46
C ARG A 196 -26.90 -3.87 3.74
N LYS A 197 -26.84 -3.34 2.51
CA LYS A 197 -28.03 -3.05 1.69
C LYS A 197 -28.83 -4.32 1.42
N TRP A 198 -28.16 -5.43 1.11
CA TRP A 198 -28.78 -6.72 0.88
C TRP A 198 -29.52 -7.24 2.13
N ILE A 199 -28.89 -7.22 3.31
CA ILE A 199 -29.52 -7.64 4.57
C ILE A 199 -30.80 -6.83 4.84
N LEU A 200 -30.75 -5.50 4.71
CA LEU A 200 -31.93 -4.66 4.93
C LEU A 200 -33.06 -5.02 3.96
N ASN A 201 -32.75 -5.18 2.68
CA ASN A 201 -33.73 -5.54 1.65
C ASN A 201 -34.34 -6.94 1.85
N ASP A 202 -33.54 -7.90 2.33
CA ASP A 202 -33.99 -9.27 2.62
C ASP A 202 -35.11 -9.26 3.68
N TYR A 203 -34.90 -8.51 4.76
CA TYR A 203 -35.88 -8.33 5.84
C TYR A 203 -36.91 -7.22 5.59
N LYS A 204 -36.98 -6.65 4.37
CA LYS A 204 -37.93 -5.58 4.00
C LYS A 204 -37.80 -4.31 4.84
N PHE A 205 -36.60 -3.99 5.30
CA PHE A 205 -36.29 -2.69 5.86
C PHE A 205 -35.91 -1.71 4.75
N ASP A 206 -36.49 -0.52 4.79
CA ASP A 206 -35.99 0.61 4.01
C ASP A 206 -34.61 1.00 4.52
N ASP A 207 -33.73 1.43 3.62
CA ASP A 207 -32.43 1.96 4.02
C ASP A 207 -32.63 3.37 4.62
N PRO A 208 -32.38 3.58 5.92
CA PRO A 208 -32.49 4.90 6.55
C PRO A 208 -31.35 5.86 6.16
N TYR A 209 -30.27 5.35 5.56
CA TYR A 209 -29.04 6.10 5.29
C TYR A 209 -28.62 6.07 3.81
N PRO A 210 -29.51 6.35 2.84
CA PRO A 210 -29.15 6.33 1.43
C PRO A 210 -28.19 7.47 1.09
N SER A 211 -28.41 8.66 1.66
CA SER A 211 -27.53 9.81 1.47
C SER A 211 -26.16 9.62 2.10
N GLU A 212 -26.07 9.08 3.31
CA GLU A 212 -24.78 8.77 3.94
C GLU A 212 -24.03 7.67 3.15
N SER A 213 -24.74 6.68 2.60
CA SER A 213 -24.12 5.63 1.78
C SER A 213 -23.53 6.20 0.49
N ASN A 214 -24.26 7.08 -0.20
CA ASN A 214 -23.76 7.73 -1.41
C ASN A 214 -22.56 8.64 -1.11
N ALA A 215 -22.64 9.45 -0.05
CA ALA A 215 -21.54 10.30 0.38
C ALA A 215 -20.29 9.48 0.79
N LEU A 216 -20.50 8.30 1.39
CA LEU A 216 -19.42 7.38 1.72
C LEU A 216 -18.79 6.78 0.45
N GLU A 217 -19.59 6.39 -0.54
CA GLU A 217 -19.11 5.89 -1.83
C GLU A 217 -18.30 6.94 -2.60
N GLU A 218 -18.73 8.20 -2.61
CA GLU A 218 -17.98 9.32 -3.18
C GLU A 218 -16.64 9.51 -2.46
N ARG A 219 -16.65 9.46 -1.13
CA ARG A 219 -15.43 9.58 -0.32
C ARG A 219 -14.46 8.43 -0.55
N ILE A 220 -14.94 7.20 -0.71
CA ILE A 220 -14.11 6.04 -1.05
C ILE A 220 -13.44 6.23 -2.41
N SER A 221 -14.18 6.72 -3.41
CA SER A 221 -13.63 6.97 -4.76
C SER A 221 -12.56 8.07 -4.74
N SER A 222 -12.78 9.17 -4.02
CA SER A 222 -11.78 10.24 -3.88
C SER A 222 -10.52 9.79 -3.11
N TRP A 223 -10.70 8.96 -2.07
CA TRP A 223 -9.60 8.36 -1.34
C TRP A 223 -8.80 7.39 -2.23
N GLU A 224 -9.49 6.57 -3.04
CA GLU A 224 -8.88 5.63 -3.97
C GLU A 224 -7.98 6.32 -5.00
N GLU A 225 -8.47 7.41 -5.61
CA GLU A 225 -7.69 8.24 -6.54
C GLU A 225 -6.42 8.77 -5.87
N SER A 226 -6.57 9.35 -4.68
CA SER A 226 -5.44 9.90 -3.91
C SER A 226 -4.42 8.83 -3.52
N ALA A 227 -4.89 7.62 -3.17
CA ALA A 227 -4.03 6.49 -2.83
C ALA A 227 -3.28 5.94 -4.04
N LYS A 228 -3.92 5.86 -5.21
CA LYS A 228 -3.29 5.47 -6.48
C LYS A 228 -2.23 6.47 -6.90
N ASP A 229 -2.49 7.77 -6.74
CA ASP A 229 -1.52 8.83 -7.00
C ASP A 229 -0.30 8.72 -6.07
N LEU A 230 -0.51 8.43 -4.78
CA LEU A 230 0.58 8.21 -3.83
C LEU A 230 1.45 7.00 -4.21
N ILE A 231 0.83 5.88 -4.61
CA ILE A 231 1.56 4.69 -5.08
C ILE A 231 2.38 5.03 -6.33
N HIS A 232 1.80 5.76 -7.27
CA HIS A 232 2.51 6.19 -8.48
C HIS A 232 3.73 7.07 -8.16
N GLN A 233 3.59 8.05 -7.27
CA GLN A 233 4.71 8.86 -6.79
C GLN A 233 5.77 8.01 -6.09
N THR A 234 5.34 7.02 -5.30
CA THR A 234 6.24 6.10 -4.60
C THR A 234 7.05 5.27 -5.60
N TYR A 235 6.43 4.74 -6.65
CA TYR A 235 7.10 3.95 -7.68
C TYR A 235 8.10 4.79 -8.47
N HIS A 236 7.68 5.98 -8.90
CA HIS A 236 8.56 6.92 -9.60
C HIS A 236 9.77 7.29 -8.73
N SER A 237 9.58 7.58 -7.44
CA SER A 237 10.68 7.94 -6.53
C SER A 237 11.69 6.80 -6.30
N LYS A 238 11.24 5.54 -6.37
CA LYS A 238 12.09 4.37 -6.15
C LYS A 238 12.64 3.77 -7.46
N GLY A 239 12.25 4.30 -8.61
CA GLY A 239 12.56 3.72 -9.91
C GLY A 239 11.95 2.32 -10.10
N TRP A 240 10.81 2.05 -9.47
CA TRP A 240 10.08 0.78 -9.64
C TRP A 240 9.13 0.88 -10.83
N LEU A 241 9.04 -0.20 -11.61
CA LEU A 241 8.09 -0.33 -12.72
C LEU A 241 6.70 -0.69 -12.18
N LYS A 242 5.64 -0.14 -12.79
CA LYS A 242 4.28 -0.59 -12.48
C LYS A 242 4.03 -1.97 -13.07
N GLN A 243 3.06 -2.69 -12.48
CA GLN A 243 2.57 -3.93 -13.05
C GLN A 243 1.98 -3.73 -14.46
N GLU A 244 1.34 -2.60 -14.70
CA GLU A 244 0.81 -2.22 -16.02
C GLU A 244 1.92 -2.10 -17.08
N ASP A 245 3.10 -1.58 -16.70
CA ASP A 245 4.23 -1.41 -17.62
C ASP A 245 4.76 -2.76 -18.12
N TYR A 246 4.72 -3.80 -17.28
CA TYR A 246 5.09 -5.17 -17.69
C TYR A 246 4.15 -5.77 -18.73
N THR A 247 2.86 -5.43 -18.70
CA THR A 247 1.88 -5.99 -19.63
C THR A 247 1.93 -5.33 -21.00
N LYS A 248 2.36 -4.07 -21.06
CA LYS A 248 2.41 -3.30 -22.31
C LYS A 248 3.52 -3.79 -23.24
N ASP A 249 4.69 -4.11 -22.69
CA ASP A 249 5.83 -4.63 -23.48
C ASP A 249 5.62 -6.07 -24.00
N LYS A 250 4.79 -6.88 -23.31
CA LYS A 250 4.43 -8.22 -23.80
C LYS A 250 3.39 -8.23 -24.91
N SER A 251 2.75 -7.11 -25.20
CA SER A 251 1.73 -7.03 -26.26
C SER A 251 2.29 -6.71 -27.64
N SER A 252 3.60 -6.43 -27.75
CA SER A 252 4.29 -6.14 -29.02
C SER A 252 5.21 -7.27 -29.52
N GLU A 253 5.39 -8.33 -28.74
CA GLU A 253 6.04 -9.57 -29.16
C GLU A 253 4.96 -10.64 -29.30
N ASP A 254 4.19 -10.51 -30.39
CA ASP A 254 3.34 -11.57 -30.97
C ASP A 254 4.28 -12.67 -31.49
N ASP A 255 4.90 -13.37 -30.56
CA ASP A 255 5.54 -14.65 -30.80
C ASP A 255 4.37 -15.60 -31.10
N GLY A 256 4.07 -15.82 -32.38
CA GLY A 256 3.02 -16.71 -32.88
C GLY A 256 3.20 -18.17 -32.41
N ILE A 257 3.13 -18.39 -31.10
CA ILE A 257 2.97 -19.66 -30.44
C ILE A 257 1.51 -20.00 -30.63
N ASP A 258 1.28 -20.73 -31.71
CA ASP A 258 0.04 -21.39 -32.05
C ASP A 258 -0.27 -22.42 -30.94
N TRP A 259 -1.13 -22.04 -30.00
CA TRP A 259 -1.58 -22.92 -28.93
C TRP A 259 -2.61 -23.96 -29.41
N ASP A 260 -2.96 -23.96 -30.70
CA ASP A 260 -3.88 -24.93 -31.30
C ASP A 260 -3.22 -26.30 -31.62
N GLU A 261 -1.93 -26.53 -31.30
CA GLU A 261 -1.23 -27.81 -31.52
C GLU A 261 -0.99 -28.63 -30.24
N PHE A 262 -1.90 -28.55 -29.25
CA PHE A 262 -1.86 -29.40 -28.05
C PHE A 262 -3.18 -30.13 -27.75
N ASP A 263 -4.00 -30.34 -28.77
CA ASP A 263 -5.05 -31.35 -28.78
C ASP A 263 -4.62 -32.47 -29.74
N ASP A 264 -3.80 -33.40 -29.28
CA ASP A 264 -3.91 -34.79 -29.73
C ASP A 264 -3.16 -35.76 -28.79
N ASP A 265 -3.91 -36.80 -28.39
CA ASP A 265 -3.50 -38.10 -27.87
C ASP A 265 -3.16 -38.25 -26.36
N GLU A 266 -4.13 -38.74 -25.57
CA GLU A 266 -4.17 -40.16 -25.12
C GLU A 266 -5.29 -40.45 -24.10
N ASP A 267 -6.32 -41.14 -24.60
CA ASP A 267 -6.88 -42.39 -24.06
C ASP A 267 -7.13 -42.58 -22.54
N GLY A 268 -8.43 -42.59 -22.22
CA GLY A 268 -9.08 -43.82 -21.77
C GLY A 268 -8.94 -44.22 -20.29
N ASN A 269 -10.02 -44.01 -19.52
CA ASN A 269 -10.59 -45.15 -18.82
C ASN A 269 -12.09 -45.00 -18.49
N SER A 270 -12.88 -45.78 -19.22
CA SER A 270 -14.24 -46.15 -18.86
C SER A 270 -14.20 -47.04 -17.60
N LEU A 271 -14.71 -46.54 -16.48
CA LEU A 271 -15.17 -47.39 -15.39
C LEU A 271 -16.60 -47.01 -15.00
N LYS A 272 -17.55 -47.64 -15.71
CA LYS A 272 -18.84 -48.00 -15.15
C LYS A 272 -18.61 -48.95 -13.97
N ALA A 273 -19.05 -48.57 -12.78
CA ALA A 273 -19.43 -49.55 -11.76
C ALA A 273 -20.38 -48.94 -10.71
N ARG A 274 -21.64 -49.40 -10.80
CA ARG A 274 -22.68 -49.54 -9.77
C ARG A 274 -23.27 -48.31 -9.08
#